data_AF-A0A8S3EC58-F1
#
_entry.id   AF-A0A8S3EC58-F1
#
_cell.length_a   1.000
_cell.length_b   1.000
_cell.length_c   1.000
_cell.angle_alpha   90.00
_cell.angle_beta   90.00
_cell.angle_gamma   90.00
#
_symmetry.space_group_name_H-M   'P 1'
#
loop_
_entity.id
_entity.type
_entity.pdbx_description
1 polymer ?
#
loop_
_entity_poly.entity_id
_entity_poly.type
_entity_poly.pdbx_seq_one_letter_code
_entity_poly.pdbx_strand_id
1 'polypeptide(L)'
;ISFQIHHLEFVTNPTCRVSGSSLDDLIGRCLTKIRYTVANQQHKHKINERRNRIIDSFTRPIANNESEKKLRTIVETWLSKLMQTIPFSNYGSYDADWRYHLLTTPTIIRSCRSFDDALHATIMLFYDKYLLLLFGNLEHYSFIDTYYFLSNENNKTTHDDLYHIWCDSLKSTLDTVDRTMMNRDVIEIPLFFNLRFPCATTEYGIIRQIRDTTMKRSQDDERIQSDELANQAMKQLTDKSIYKENIKLIFNNSDLFTRYYHDQVALAQDEAKVYQLPTSFVQRLLTLNPTRSITNQLQHLLIDHVELFEILRIFEISMQLVGEDTLLNAFNERSIQNYTSDQSIIGHHIFYTLVLIEESNSFALIPPNATMANEDEFTFECNGDPWIETNLMNLIELLVSPTIISSINNIEQLINCYNRVIQ
;
A
#
# COMPACT_ATOMS: atom_id res chain seq x y z
N ILE A 1 -39.07 18.41 -30.03
CA ILE A 1 -39.92 18.44 -28.81
C ILE A 1 -39.54 17.34 -27.80
N SER A 2 -39.01 16.17 -28.18
CA SER A 2 -38.55 15.17 -27.18
C SER A 2 -37.29 15.58 -26.39
N PHE A 3 -36.41 16.43 -26.95
CA PHE A 3 -35.17 16.88 -26.28
C PHE A 3 -35.41 17.86 -25.12
N GLN A 4 -36.50 18.64 -25.14
CA GLN A 4 -36.82 19.63 -24.09
C GLN A 4 -37.42 18.99 -22.83
N ILE A 5 -37.99 17.79 -22.93
CA ILE A 5 -38.63 17.10 -21.81
C ILE A 5 -37.57 16.55 -20.83
N HIS A 6 -36.43 16.05 -21.33
CA HIS A 6 -35.36 15.51 -20.47
C HIS A 6 -34.69 16.54 -19.55
N HIS A 7 -34.54 17.78 -20.01
CA HIS A 7 -33.89 18.82 -19.21
C HIS A 7 -34.82 19.41 -18.13
N LEU A 8 -36.13 19.48 -18.39
CA LEU A 8 -37.13 19.87 -17.40
C LEU A 8 -37.27 18.82 -16.29
N GLU A 9 -37.24 17.53 -16.63
CA GLU A 9 -37.15 16.44 -15.65
C GLU A 9 -35.90 16.59 -14.76
N PHE A 10 -34.77 17.02 -15.33
CA PHE A 10 -33.51 17.29 -14.62
C PHE A 10 -33.61 18.42 -13.59
N VAL A 11 -34.34 19.49 -13.92
CA VAL A 11 -34.57 20.64 -13.04
C VAL A 11 -35.52 20.28 -11.89
N THR A 12 -36.48 19.39 -12.15
CA THR A 12 -37.49 18.96 -11.16
C THR A 12 -37.06 17.75 -10.33
N ASN A 13 -36.07 16.98 -10.76
CA ASN A 13 -35.67 15.74 -10.11
C ASN A 13 -34.14 15.70 -9.89
N PRO A 14 -33.67 15.86 -8.64
CA PRO A 14 -32.23 15.90 -8.32
C PRO A 14 -31.50 14.58 -8.58
N THR A 15 -32.21 13.53 -9.01
CA THR A 15 -31.67 12.19 -9.31
C THR A 15 -31.42 11.94 -10.80
N CYS A 16 -31.68 12.92 -11.67
CA CYS A 16 -31.59 12.71 -13.12
C CYS A 16 -30.14 12.50 -13.56
N ARG A 17 -29.89 11.38 -14.25
CA ARG A 17 -28.56 10.92 -14.67
C ARG A 17 -28.15 11.54 -15.99
N VAL A 18 -26.90 12.01 -16.07
CA VAL A 18 -26.29 12.43 -17.34
C VAL A 18 -26.20 11.23 -18.29
N SER A 19 -26.44 11.45 -19.60
CA SER A 19 -26.34 10.40 -20.62
C SER A 19 -24.95 9.76 -20.66
N GLY A 20 -24.86 8.46 -21.00
CA GLY A 20 -23.63 7.67 -20.89
C GLY A 20 -22.41 8.28 -21.57
N SER A 21 -22.54 8.80 -22.79
CA SER A 21 -21.43 9.41 -23.53
C SER A 21 -20.92 10.72 -22.91
N SER A 22 -21.81 11.53 -22.34
CA SER A 22 -21.41 12.76 -21.64
C SER A 22 -20.74 12.48 -20.29
N LEU A 23 -21.09 11.36 -19.65
CA LEU A 23 -20.43 10.92 -18.41
C LEU A 23 -19.01 10.44 -18.70
N ASP A 24 -18.80 9.69 -19.78
CA ASP A 24 -17.48 9.19 -20.17
C ASP A 24 -16.50 10.36 -20.43
N ASP A 25 -16.95 11.41 -21.11
CA ASP A 25 -16.17 12.65 -21.33
C ASP A 25 -15.88 13.41 -20.02
N LEU A 26 -16.82 13.40 -19.07
CA LEU A 26 -16.61 14.00 -17.74
C LEU A 26 -15.55 13.22 -16.96
N ILE A 27 -15.62 11.89 -16.94
CA ILE A 27 -14.65 11.04 -16.26
C ILE A 27 -13.24 11.29 -16.80
N GLY A 28 -13.08 11.29 -18.13
CA GLY A 28 -11.79 11.60 -18.78
C GLY A 28 -11.24 12.96 -18.34
N ARG A 29 -12.07 14.01 -18.37
CA ARG A 29 -11.67 15.36 -17.93
C ARG A 29 -11.29 15.41 -16.46
N CYS A 30 -12.07 14.83 -15.54
CA CYS A 30 -11.76 14.84 -14.12
C CYS A 30 -10.44 14.12 -13.82
N LEU A 31 -10.20 12.95 -14.44
CA LEU A 31 -8.95 12.20 -14.26
C LEU A 31 -7.72 12.95 -14.78
N THR A 32 -7.84 13.78 -15.82
CA THR A 32 -6.70 14.61 -16.30
C THR A 32 -6.28 15.70 -15.31
N LYS A 33 -7.16 16.11 -14.40
CA LYS A 33 -6.84 17.07 -13.33
C LYS A 33 -6.03 16.43 -12.19
N ILE A 34 -5.94 15.11 -12.14
CA ILE A 34 -5.17 14.36 -11.13
C ILE A 34 -3.74 14.15 -11.64
N ARG A 35 -2.78 14.74 -10.92
CA ARG A 35 -1.35 14.62 -11.18
C ARG A 35 -0.71 13.70 -10.14
N TYR A 36 -0.04 12.66 -10.62
CA TYR A 36 0.65 11.73 -9.74
C TYR A 36 2.08 12.20 -9.49
N THR A 37 2.46 12.28 -8.22
CA THR A 37 3.85 12.44 -7.79
C THR A 37 4.39 11.08 -7.40
N VAL A 38 5.57 10.72 -7.90
CA VAL A 38 6.21 9.43 -7.61
C VAL A 38 7.62 9.70 -7.12
N ALA A 39 8.02 9.07 -6.01
CA ALA A 39 9.36 9.22 -5.44
C ALA A 39 10.45 8.75 -6.41
N ASN A 40 10.17 7.70 -7.19
CA ASN A 40 11.06 7.17 -8.22
C ASN A 40 10.67 7.68 -9.63
N GLN A 41 11.58 8.40 -10.29
CA GLN A 41 11.37 8.97 -11.63
C GLN A 41 11.26 7.91 -12.75
N GLN A 42 11.60 6.64 -12.49
CA GLN A 42 11.60 5.56 -13.48
C GLN A 42 10.20 5.01 -13.82
N HIS A 43 9.12 5.52 -13.24
CA HIS A 43 7.77 4.97 -13.41
C HIS A 43 6.87 5.70 -14.41
N LYS A 44 7.38 6.66 -15.21
CA LYS A 44 6.54 7.44 -16.15
C LYS A 44 5.69 6.58 -17.10
N HIS A 45 6.24 5.49 -17.65
CA HIS A 45 5.51 4.58 -18.52
C HIS A 45 4.36 3.88 -17.77
N LYS A 46 4.65 3.33 -16.58
CA LYS A 46 3.67 2.64 -15.72
C LYS A 46 2.52 3.55 -15.31
N ILE A 47 2.79 4.84 -15.07
CA ILE A 47 1.76 5.84 -14.75
C ILE A 47 0.79 6.04 -15.94
N ASN A 48 1.32 6.14 -17.16
CA ASN A 48 0.48 6.31 -18.35
C ASN A 48 -0.35 5.05 -18.64
N GLU A 49 0.24 3.85 -18.51
CA GLU A 49 -0.50 2.59 -18.61
C GLU A 49 -1.60 2.49 -17.56
N ARG A 50 -1.32 2.85 -16.31
CA ARG A 50 -2.32 2.92 -15.24
C ARG A 50 -3.47 3.85 -15.61
N ARG A 51 -3.18 5.09 -16.05
CA ARG A 51 -4.20 6.05 -16.46
C ARG A 51 -5.11 5.50 -17.56
N ASN A 52 -4.52 4.88 -18.58
CA ASN A 52 -5.29 4.28 -19.67
C ASN A 52 -6.19 3.15 -19.16
N ARG A 53 -5.70 2.27 -18.27
CA ARG A 53 -6.53 1.22 -17.64
C ARG A 53 -7.71 1.79 -16.87
N ILE A 54 -7.50 2.86 -16.10
CA ILE A 54 -8.56 3.53 -15.33
C ILE A 54 -9.61 4.10 -16.29
N ILE A 55 -9.19 4.87 -17.30
CA ILE A 55 -10.11 5.44 -18.29
C ILE A 55 -10.88 4.33 -19.00
N ASP A 56 -10.20 3.27 -19.44
CA ASP A 56 -10.82 2.13 -20.11
C ASP A 56 -11.89 1.46 -19.23
N SER A 57 -11.63 1.28 -17.93
CA SER A 57 -12.60 0.66 -17.01
C SER A 57 -13.89 1.45 -16.82
N PHE A 58 -13.82 2.77 -17.06
CA PHE A 58 -14.98 3.63 -16.92
C PHE A 58 -15.69 3.89 -18.25
N THR A 59 -14.97 3.83 -19.38
CA THR A 59 -15.49 4.26 -20.70
C THR A 59 -15.83 3.13 -21.65
N ARG A 60 -15.35 1.90 -21.42
CA ARG A 60 -15.68 0.77 -22.30
C ARG A 60 -17.15 0.35 -22.18
N PRO A 61 -17.83 0.06 -23.31
CA PRO A 61 -19.21 -0.40 -23.30
C PRO A 61 -19.32 -1.74 -22.59
N ILE A 62 -20.33 -1.83 -21.73
CA ILE A 62 -20.59 -2.97 -20.86
C ILE A 62 -20.82 -4.24 -21.69
N ALA A 63 -19.84 -5.15 -21.75
CA ALA A 63 -20.04 -6.49 -22.31
C ALA A 63 -20.89 -7.33 -21.34
N ASN A 64 -21.69 -8.27 -21.86
CA ASN A 64 -22.64 -9.05 -21.06
C ASN A 64 -22.02 -10.07 -20.08
N ASN A 65 -20.69 -10.24 -20.09
CA ASN A 65 -20.03 -11.18 -19.18
C ASN A 65 -19.50 -10.45 -17.94
N GLU A 66 -19.87 -10.99 -16.79
CA GLU A 66 -19.82 -10.38 -15.47
C GLU A 66 -18.40 -10.28 -14.89
N SER A 67 -17.94 -9.04 -14.62
CA SER A 67 -17.00 -8.68 -13.53
C SER A 67 -16.57 -7.21 -13.64
N GLU A 68 -16.38 -6.69 -14.86
CA GLU A 68 -15.93 -5.30 -15.12
C GLU A 68 -16.97 -4.22 -14.73
N LYS A 69 -18.21 -4.62 -14.41
CA LYS A 69 -19.34 -3.71 -14.17
C LYS A 69 -19.42 -3.11 -12.77
N LYS A 70 -18.65 -3.55 -11.77
CA LYS A 70 -18.91 -3.08 -10.39
C LYS A 70 -18.32 -1.69 -10.11
N LEU A 71 -17.12 -1.35 -10.59
CA LEU A 71 -16.50 -0.05 -10.23
C LEU A 71 -17.28 1.16 -10.76
N ARG A 72 -17.67 1.15 -12.05
CA ARG A 72 -18.54 2.21 -12.63
C ARG A 72 -19.85 2.34 -11.86
N THR A 73 -20.51 1.22 -11.56
CA THR A 73 -21.76 1.19 -10.78
C THR A 73 -21.58 1.75 -9.37
N ILE A 74 -20.47 1.42 -8.71
CA ILE A 74 -20.11 1.94 -7.38
C ILE A 74 -19.91 3.46 -7.47
N VAL A 75 -19.17 3.95 -8.47
CA VAL A 75 -18.94 5.38 -8.69
C VAL A 75 -20.25 6.12 -8.96
N GLU A 76 -21.12 5.62 -9.83
CA GLU A 76 -22.42 6.25 -10.11
C GLU A 76 -23.32 6.30 -8.85
N THR A 77 -23.32 5.23 -8.06
CA THR A 77 -24.09 5.15 -6.82
C THR A 77 -23.59 6.17 -5.79
N TRP A 78 -22.28 6.26 -5.62
CA TRP A 78 -21.69 7.20 -4.66
C TRP A 78 -21.74 8.64 -5.13
N LEU A 79 -21.60 8.90 -6.42
CA LEU A 79 -21.81 10.22 -7.00
C LEU A 79 -23.21 10.74 -6.68
N SER A 80 -24.23 9.89 -6.90
CA SER A 80 -25.62 10.21 -6.59
C SER A 80 -25.81 10.52 -5.10
N LYS A 81 -25.16 9.75 -4.21
CA LYS A 81 -25.20 9.98 -2.77
C LYS A 81 -24.50 11.27 -2.37
N LEU A 82 -23.31 11.56 -2.91
CA LEU A 82 -22.56 12.78 -2.64
C LEU A 82 -23.32 14.04 -3.05
N MET A 83 -23.98 14.02 -4.20
CA MET A 83 -24.82 15.13 -4.67
C MET A 83 -26.01 15.42 -3.75
N GLN A 84 -26.47 14.43 -2.98
CA GLN A 84 -27.56 14.59 -2.00
C GLN A 84 -27.06 15.05 -0.62
N THR A 85 -25.84 14.66 -0.23
CA THR A 85 -25.33 14.88 1.13
C THR A 85 -24.39 16.08 1.25
N ILE A 86 -23.67 16.44 0.19
CA ILE A 86 -22.68 17.52 0.20
C ILE A 86 -23.24 18.72 -0.59
N PRO A 87 -23.40 19.90 0.05
CA PRO A 87 -23.84 21.10 -0.64
C PRO A 87 -22.78 21.56 -1.65
N PHE A 88 -23.23 22.10 -2.79
CA PHE A 88 -22.39 22.49 -3.92
C PHE A 88 -21.39 23.64 -3.64
N SER A 89 -21.65 24.45 -2.61
CA SER A 89 -20.82 25.59 -2.21
C SER A 89 -20.65 25.62 -0.68
N ASN A 90 -19.52 26.19 -0.24
CA ASN A 90 -19.19 26.41 1.17
C ASN A 90 -19.92 27.63 1.77
N TYR A 91 -20.67 28.40 0.98
CA TYR A 91 -21.26 29.69 1.38
C TYR A 91 -22.79 29.61 1.51
N GLY A 92 -23.31 29.32 2.70
CA GLY A 92 -24.73 29.52 3.02
C GLY A 92 -25.72 28.55 2.33
N SER A 93 -27.00 28.66 2.71
CA SER A 93 -28.05 27.66 2.41
C SER A 93 -28.58 27.64 0.98
N TYR A 94 -28.35 28.69 0.17
CA TYR A 94 -28.92 28.83 -1.18
C TYR A 94 -27.98 28.39 -2.30
N ASP A 95 -26.69 28.32 -1.98
CA ASP A 95 -25.56 28.04 -2.86
C ASP A 95 -25.30 26.52 -3.00
N ALA A 96 -26.02 25.72 -2.21
CA ALA A 96 -26.04 24.27 -2.29
C ALA A 96 -26.78 23.73 -3.52
N ASP A 97 -27.62 24.55 -4.14
CA ASP A 97 -28.46 24.19 -5.28
C ASP A 97 -27.82 24.68 -6.59
N TRP A 98 -27.42 23.75 -7.45
CA TRP A 98 -26.82 24.06 -8.75
C TRP A 98 -27.73 24.90 -9.65
N ARG A 99 -29.06 24.85 -9.43
CA ARG A 99 -30.03 25.66 -10.16
C ARG A 99 -29.84 27.15 -9.89
N TYR A 100 -29.28 27.53 -8.75
CA TYR A 100 -28.89 28.92 -8.47
C TYR A 100 -27.73 29.37 -9.39
N HIS A 101 -26.81 28.47 -9.73
CA HIS A 101 -25.67 28.75 -10.61
C HIS A 101 -26.03 28.93 -12.08
N LEU A 102 -27.20 28.44 -12.49
CA LEU A 102 -27.73 28.53 -13.85
C LEU A 102 -27.85 29.99 -14.34
N LEU A 103 -28.20 30.89 -13.42
CA LEU A 103 -28.51 32.29 -13.72
C LEU A 103 -27.56 33.28 -13.02
N THR A 104 -26.56 32.78 -12.29
CA THR A 104 -25.65 33.63 -11.52
C THR A 104 -24.19 33.52 -11.95
N THR A 105 -23.82 32.51 -12.75
CA THR A 105 -22.43 32.35 -13.23
C THR A 105 -22.17 33.20 -14.47
N PRO A 106 -21.43 34.32 -14.39
CA PRO A 106 -21.28 35.26 -15.50
C PRO A 106 -20.59 34.64 -16.72
N THR A 107 -19.70 33.67 -16.48
CA THR A 107 -18.99 32.94 -17.53
C THR A 107 -19.94 32.09 -18.37
N ILE A 108 -20.90 31.39 -17.75
CA ILE A 108 -21.90 30.57 -18.44
C ILE A 108 -22.86 31.47 -19.22
N ILE A 109 -23.34 32.55 -18.58
CA ILE A 109 -24.26 33.50 -19.21
C ILE A 109 -23.64 34.17 -20.45
N ARG A 110 -22.33 34.46 -20.43
CA ARG A 110 -21.63 35.11 -21.54
C ARG A 110 -21.20 34.15 -22.66
N SER A 111 -21.03 32.87 -22.38
CA SER A 111 -20.50 31.89 -23.35
C SER A 111 -21.59 31.06 -24.04
N CYS A 112 -22.78 30.95 -23.46
CA CYS A 112 -23.88 30.16 -23.98
C CYS A 112 -24.75 30.95 -24.97
N ARG A 113 -25.21 30.27 -26.04
CA ARG A 113 -26.03 30.90 -27.11
C ARG A 113 -27.53 30.79 -26.86
N SER A 114 -27.93 29.95 -25.90
CA SER A 114 -29.31 29.71 -25.51
C SER A 114 -29.42 29.35 -24.02
N PHE A 115 -30.65 29.39 -23.48
CA PHE A 115 -30.92 28.91 -22.13
C PHE A 115 -30.65 27.40 -22.00
N ASP A 116 -30.95 26.62 -23.03
CA ASP A 116 -30.68 25.18 -23.06
C ASP A 116 -29.16 24.90 -22.99
N ASP A 117 -28.34 25.69 -23.70
CA ASP A 117 -26.87 25.61 -23.62
C ASP A 117 -26.37 25.99 -22.22
N ALA A 118 -26.95 27.03 -21.61
CA ALA A 118 -26.61 27.46 -20.26
C ALA A 118 -26.98 26.39 -19.22
N LEU A 119 -28.13 25.76 -19.40
CA LEU A 119 -28.62 24.66 -18.56
C LEU A 119 -27.71 23.44 -18.65
N HIS A 120 -27.38 23.02 -19.86
CA HIS A 120 -26.44 21.93 -20.08
C HIS A 120 -25.07 22.23 -19.48
N ALA A 121 -24.51 23.43 -19.73
CA ALA A 121 -23.21 23.82 -19.20
C ALA A 121 -23.17 23.84 -17.67
N THR A 122 -24.25 24.30 -17.02
CA THR A 122 -24.36 24.34 -15.55
C THR A 122 -24.44 22.94 -14.96
N ILE A 123 -25.23 22.05 -15.56
CA ILE A 123 -25.32 20.64 -15.16
C ILE A 123 -23.95 19.95 -15.31
N MET A 124 -23.25 20.18 -16.42
CA MET A 124 -21.93 19.58 -16.64
C MET A 124 -20.90 20.09 -15.63
N LEU A 125 -20.92 21.38 -15.30
CA LEU A 125 -20.07 21.95 -14.26
C LEU A 125 -20.37 21.33 -12.89
N PHE A 126 -21.66 21.12 -12.59
CA PHE A 126 -22.08 20.46 -11.35
C PHE A 126 -21.48 19.07 -11.23
N TYR A 127 -21.69 18.23 -12.24
CA TYR A 127 -21.16 16.87 -12.28
C TYR A 127 -19.63 16.83 -12.26
N ASP A 128 -18.94 17.72 -13.00
CA ASP A 128 -17.47 17.81 -13.01
C ASP A 128 -16.91 18.03 -11.60
N LYS A 129 -17.52 18.90 -10.78
CA LYS A 129 -17.04 19.14 -9.41
C LYS A 129 -17.21 17.94 -8.48
N TYR A 130 -18.37 17.27 -8.51
CA TYR A 130 -18.58 16.09 -7.65
C TYR A 130 -17.79 14.87 -8.14
N LEU A 131 -17.64 14.70 -9.44
CA LEU A 131 -16.78 13.65 -10.00
C LEU A 131 -15.32 13.90 -9.65
N LEU A 132 -14.84 15.15 -9.76
CA LEU A 132 -13.49 15.50 -9.34
C LEU A 132 -13.28 15.26 -7.84
N LEU A 133 -14.25 15.61 -7.00
CA LEU A 133 -14.22 15.33 -5.57
C LEU A 133 -14.16 13.83 -5.28
N LEU A 134 -15.02 13.04 -5.93
CA LEU A 134 -15.09 11.60 -5.76
C LEU A 134 -13.79 10.94 -6.23
N PHE A 135 -13.33 11.21 -7.45
CA PHE A 135 -12.09 10.65 -7.97
C PHE A 135 -10.86 11.13 -7.18
N GLY A 136 -10.84 12.38 -6.74
CA GLY A 136 -9.77 12.89 -5.88
C GLY A 136 -9.62 12.07 -4.60
N ASN A 137 -10.74 11.75 -3.92
CA ASN A 137 -10.72 10.91 -2.73
C ASN A 137 -10.42 9.43 -3.06
N LEU A 138 -11.04 8.87 -4.09
CA LEU A 138 -10.80 7.46 -4.49
C LEU A 138 -9.34 7.22 -4.86
N GLU A 139 -8.71 8.15 -5.55
CA GLU A 139 -7.29 8.08 -5.92
C GLU A 139 -6.39 8.34 -4.70
N HIS A 140 -6.70 9.35 -3.89
CA HIS A 140 -5.88 9.71 -2.72
C HIS A 140 -5.76 8.54 -1.73
N TYR A 141 -6.85 7.80 -1.53
CA TYR A 141 -6.90 6.65 -0.64
C TYR A 141 -6.71 5.30 -1.37
N SER A 142 -6.27 5.30 -2.63
CA SER A 142 -5.93 4.10 -3.41
C SER A 142 -7.10 3.10 -3.61
N PHE A 143 -8.35 3.56 -3.58
CA PHE A 143 -9.53 2.70 -3.77
C PHE A 143 -9.59 2.07 -5.16
N ILE A 144 -9.12 2.79 -6.19
CA ILE A 144 -9.16 2.31 -7.57
C ILE A 144 -8.18 1.13 -7.77
N ASP A 145 -6.92 1.28 -7.37
CA ASP A 145 -5.91 0.21 -7.54
C ASP A 145 -6.22 -1.02 -6.69
N THR A 146 -6.68 -0.81 -5.46
CA THR A 146 -7.03 -1.90 -4.54
C THR A 146 -8.28 -2.65 -5.01
N TYR A 147 -9.21 -1.97 -5.69
CA TYR A 147 -10.34 -2.61 -6.34
C TYR A 147 -9.90 -3.52 -7.50
N TYR A 148 -8.92 -3.11 -8.30
CA TYR A 148 -8.34 -3.98 -9.34
C TYR A 148 -7.63 -5.19 -8.76
N PHE A 149 -6.88 -5.00 -7.66
CA PHE A 149 -6.27 -6.10 -6.95
C PHE A 149 -7.32 -7.10 -6.47
N LEU A 150 -8.36 -6.61 -5.80
CA LEU A 150 -9.49 -7.41 -5.31
C LEU A 150 -10.18 -8.18 -6.44
N SER A 151 -10.41 -7.54 -7.58
CA SER A 151 -11.07 -8.16 -8.74
C SER A 151 -10.27 -9.32 -9.35
N ASN A 152 -8.96 -9.36 -9.10
CA ASN A 152 -8.07 -10.41 -9.55
C ASN A 152 -7.74 -11.43 -8.43
N GLU A 153 -8.35 -11.31 -7.25
CA GLU A 153 -8.12 -12.25 -6.14
C GLU A 153 -8.83 -13.58 -6.43
N ASN A 154 -8.06 -14.66 -6.44
CA ASN A 154 -8.55 -16.00 -6.78
C ASN A 154 -9.20 -16.69 -5.57
N ASN A 155 -8.75 -16.36 -4.36
CA ASN A 155 -9.32 -16.95 -3.15
C ASN A 155 -10.64 -16.26 -2.78
N LYS A 156 -11.75 -17.00 -2.89
CA LYS A 156 -13.09 -16.44 -2.63
C LYS A 156 -13.27 -15.94 -1.19
N THR A 157 -12.75 -16.64 -0.19
CA THR A 157 -12.91 -16.21 1.21
C THR A 157 -12.14 -14.92 1.48
N THR A 158 -10.88 -14.88 1.05
CA THR A 158 -10.04 -13.68 1.12
C THR A 158 -10.66 -12.53 0.32
N HIS A 159 -11.23 -12.80 -0.85
CA HIS A 159 -11.93 -11.82 -1.67
C HIS A 159 -13.12 -11.21 -0.92
N ASP A 160 -13.98 -12.04 -0.34
CA ASP A 160 -15.18 -11.58 0.38
C ASP A 160 -14.78 -10.73 1.61
N ASP A 161 -13.78 -11.15 2.37
CA ASP A 161 -13.24 -10.40 3.51
C ASP A 161 -12.63 -9.06 3.07
N LEU A 162 -11.76 -9.06 2.04
CA LEU A 162 -11.17 -7.83 1.52
C LEU A 162 -12.24 -6.89 0.96
N TYR A 163 -13.29 -7.42 0.31
CA TYR A 163 -14.36 -6.61 -0.25
C TYR A 163 -15.19 -5.94 0.84
N HIS A 164 -15.45 -6.65 1.94
CA HIS A 164 -16.09 -6.11 3.13
C HIS A 164 -15.26 -4.94 3.71
N ILE A 165 -13.96 -5.15 3.93
CA ILE A 165 -13.04 -4.13 4.45
C ILE A 165 -12.99 -2.91 3.50
N TRP A 166 -12.97 -3.16 2.19
CA TRP A 166 -12.95 -2.13 1.17
C TRP A 166 -14.23 -1.27 1.22
N CYS A 167 -15.40 -1.89 1.34
CA CYS A 167 -16.68 -1.18 1.41
C CYS A 167 -16.80 -0.33 2.68
N ASP A 168 -16.39 -0.88 3.84
CA ASP A 168 -16.39 -0.15 5.11
C ASP A 168 -15.45 1.04 5.08
N SER A 169 -14.25 0.85 4.54
CA SER A 169 -13.26 1.91 4.38
C SER A 169 -13.80 3.01 3.46
N LEU A 170 -14.39 2.63 2.32
CA LEU A 170 -14.97 3.57 1.37
C LEU A 170 -16.07 4.41 2.02
N LYS A 171 -16.98 3.78 2.75
CA LYS A 171 -18.04 4.47 3.48
C LYS A 171 -17.47 5.45 4.48
N SER A 172 -16.50 5.02 5.29
CA SER A 172 -15.88 5.89 6.30
C SER A 172 -15.17 7.09 5.67
N THR A 173 -14.43 6.89 4.57
CA THR A 173 -13.77 7.97 3.84
C THR A 173 -14.78 8.95 3.24
N LEU A 174 -15.88 8.43 2.68
CA LEU A 174 -16.91 9.26 2.06
C LEU A 174 -17.79 10.02 3.06
N ASP A 175 -17.82 9.58 4.32
CA ASP A 175 -18.44 10.34 5.40
C ASP A 175 -17.54 11.51 5.86
N THR A 176 -16.22 11.44 5.63
CA THR A 176 -15.22 12.47 5.99
C THR A 176 -14.54 13.11 4.78
N VAL A 177 -15.30 13.39 3.73
CA VAL A 177 -14.77 13.90 2.45
C VAL A 177 -14.10 15.27 2.59
N ASP A 178 -12.88 15.38 2.08
CA ASP A 178 -12.19 16.67 1.92
C ASP A 178 -12.82 17.49 0.78
N ARG A 179 -13.74 18.38 1.16
CA ARG A 179 -14.43 19.30 0.23
C ARG A 179 -13.50 20.30 -0.45
N THR A 180 -12.28 20.51 0.06
CA THR A 180 -11.35 21.46 -0.55
C THR A 180 -10.92 21.02 -1.96
N MET A 181 -11.07 19.73 -2.30
CA MET A 181 -10.76 19.21 -3.63
C MET A 181 -11.72 19.69 -4.74
N MET A 182 -12.97 20.09 -4.42
CA MET A 182 -13.99 20.48 -5.42
C MET A 182 -13.60 21.70 -6.26
N ASN A 183 -12.74 22.58 -5.74
CA ASN A 183 -12.39 23.84 -6.38
C ASN A 183 -10.92 23.90 -6.84
N ARG A 184 -10.21 22.77 -6.84
CA ARG A 184 -8.82 22.72 -7.31
C ARG A 184 -8.77 22.48 -8.81
N ASP A 185 -7.95 23.27 -9.51
CA ASP A 185 -7.67 23.04 -10.92
C ASP A 185 -6.81 21.79 -11.14
N VAL A 186 -5.96 21.48 -10.16
CA VAL A 186 -5.04 20.35 -10.16
C VAL A 186 -4.99 19.72 -8.77
N ILE A 187 -5.07 18.40 -8.71
CA ILE A 187 -4.89 17.62 -7.48
C ILE A 187 -3.61 16.82 -7.60
N GLU A 188 -2.65 17.06 -6.71
CA GLU A 188 -1.41 16.29 -6.64
C GLU A 188 -1.56 15.15 -5.64
N ILE A 189 -1.30 13.92 -6.09
CA ILE A 189 -1.48 12.71 -5.30
C ILE A 189 -0.18 11.89 -5.33
N PRO A 190 0.40 11.52 -4.17
CA PRO A 190 1.49 10.57 -4.12
C PRO A 190 0.98 9.19 -4.53
N LEU A 191 1.57 8.63 -5.59
CA LEU A 191 1.15 7.34 -6.13
C LEU A 191 2.08 6.23 -5.64
N PHE A 192 1.49 5.26 -4.96
CA PHE A 192 2.12 4.02 -4.53
C PHE A 192 1.54 2.85 -5.33
N PHE A 193 2.39 2.08 -5.99
CA PHE A 193 1.95 0.92 -6.77
C PHE A 193 1.80 -0.31 -5.88
N ASN A 194 0.94 -1.24 -6.31
CA ASN A 194 0.77 -2.57 -5.71
C ASN A 194 0.28 -2.63 -4.26
N LEU A 195 -0.40 -1.58 -3.78
CA LEU A 195 -1.11 -1.63 -2.50
C LEU A 195 -2.29 -2.63 -2.58
N ARG A 196 -2.50 -3.40 -1.51
CA ARG A 196 -3.53 -4.43 -1.39
C ARG A 196 -4.77 -3.94 -0.66
N PHE A 197 -4.60 -3.04 0.31
CA PHE A 197 -5.68 -2.43 1.08
C PHE A 197 -5.90 -0.95 0.70
N PRO A 198 -7.16 -0.48 0.68
CA PRO A 198 -7.42 0.95 0.60
C PRO A 198 -6.93 1.65 1.87
N CYS A 199 -6.66 2.94 1.78
CA CYS A 199 -6.20 3.77 2.90
C CYS A 199 -4.86 3.31 3.55
N ALA A 200 -4.09 2.42 2.92
CA ALA A 200 -2.83 1.91 3.50
C ALA A 200 -1.83 3.01 3.84
N THR A 201 -1.76 4.08 3.04
CA THR A 201 -0.93 5.28 3.32
C THR A 201 -1.36 6.01 4.59
N THR A 202 -2.66 6.03 4.88
CA THR A 202 -3.22 6.64 6.10
C THR A 202 -2.93 5.77 7.32
N GLU A 203 -3.10 4.45 7.18
CA GLU A 203 -2.73 3.48 8.21
C GLU A 203 -1.23 3.58 8.55
N TYR A 204 -0.38 3.67 7.54
CA TYR A 204 1.05 3.88 7.75
C TYR A 204 1.36 5.21 8.43
N GLY A 205 0.55 6.25 8.16
CA GLY A 205 0.57 7.51 8.91
C GLY A 205 0.33 7.31 10.40
N ILE A 206 -0.62 6.45 10.78
CA ILE A 206 -0.88 6.08 12.18
C ILE A 206 0.32 5.33 12.78
N ILE A 207 0.90 4.39 12.04
CA ILE A 207 2.13 3.67 12.46
C ILE A 207 3.26 4.66 12.77
N ARG A 208 3.50 5.66 11.90
CA ARG A 208 4.51 6.70 12.15
C ARG A 208 4.21 7.53 13.39
N GLN A 209 2.96 7.93 13.60
CA GLN A 209 2.56 8.63 14.83
C GLN A 209 2.80 7.79 16.10
N ILE A 210 2.57 6.48 16.01
CA ILE A 210 2.86 5.55 17.11
C ILE A 210 4.37 5.50 17.36
N ARG A 211 5.20 5.36 16.32
CA ARG A 211 6.68 5.41 16.44
C ARG A 211 7.14 6.66 17.18
N ASP A 212 6.67 7.83 16.74
CA ASP A 212 7.05 9.12 17.35
C ASP A 212 6.65 9.21 18.82
N THR A 213 5.49 8.62 19.17
CA THR A 213 5.00 8.58 20.55
C THR A 213 5.81 7.62 21.40
N THR A 214 6.16 6.45 20.87
CA THR A 214 6.93 5.41 21.56
C THR A 214 8.39 5.83 21.76
N MET A 215 9.02 6.44 20.75
CA MET A 215 10.39 6.96 20.84
C MET A 215 10.56 8.04 21.91
N LYS A 216 9.58 8.94 22.03
CA LYS A 216 9.61 9.95 23.11
C LYS A 216 9.57 9.29 24.49
N ARG A 217 8.74 8.26 24.66
CA ARG A 217 8.61 7.54 25.93
C ARG A 217 9.84 6.72 26.27
N SER A 218 10.47 6.06 25.30
CA SER A 218 11.70 5.30 25.54
C SER A 218 12.88 6.20 25.93
N GLN A 219 12.88 7.46 25.46
CA GLN A 219 13.86 8.47 25.89
C GLN A 219 13.59 9.00 27.30
N ASP A 220 12.33 9.04 27.72
CA ASP A 220 11.93 9.54 29.05
C ASP A 220 12.08 8.47 30.16
N ASP A 221 12.06 7.18 29.81
CA ASP A 221 12.13 6.07 30.79
C ASP A 221 12.94 4.87 30.26
N GLU A 222 14.25 4.84 30.57
CA GLU A 222 15.21 3.80 30.13
C GLU A 222 14.92 2.40 30.70
N ARG A 223 13.92 2.25 31.58
CA ARG A 223 13.59 0.98 32.24
C ARG A 223 12.56 0.14 31.49
N ILE A 224 11.92 0.68 30.46
CA ILE A 224 10.86 -0.04 29.76
C ILE A 224 11.49 -1.10 28.84
N GLN A 225 11.08 -2.35 29.00
CA GLN A 225 11.52 -3.46 28.15
C GLN A 225 10.92 -3.35 26.74
N SER A 226 11.66 -3.79 25.72
CA SER A 226 11.23 -3.73 24.31
C SER A 226 9.88 -4.42 24.08
N ASP A 227 9.67 -5.59 24.70
CA ASP A 227 8.42 -6.35 24.59
C ASP A 227 7.21 -5.60 25.16
N GLU A 228 7.41 -4.81 26.23
CA GLU A 228 6.33 -3.99 26.79
C GLU A 228 5.97 -2.85 25.85
N LEU A 229 6.97 -2.18 25.26
CA LEU A 229 6.76 -1.15 24.25
C LEU A 229 6.03 -1.73 23.03
N ALA A 230 6.43 -2.92 22.55
CA ALA A 230 5.82 -3.59 21.39
C ALA A 230 4.34 -3.88 21.63
N ASN A 231 4.00 -4.41 22.80
CA ASN A 231 2.60 -4.66 23.18
C ASN A 231 1.79 -3.37 23.30
N GLN A 232 2.36 -2.30 23.85
CA GLN A 232 1.69 -0.99 23.92
C GLN A 232 1.48 -0.36 22.54
N ALA A 233 2.48 -0.45 21.65
CA ALA A 233 2.38 0.05 20.28
C ALA A 233 1.31 -0.72 19.49
N MET A 234 1.26 -2.05 19.65
CA MET A 234 0.25 -2.91 19.02
C MET A 234 -1.16 -2.58 19.50
N LYS A 235 -1.33 -2.29 20.80
CA LYS A 235 -2.60 -1.82 21.35
C LYS A 235 -3.01 -0.48 20.74
N GLN A 236 -2.10 0.48 20.67
CA GLN A 236 -2.38 1.77 20.03
C GLN A 236 -2.75 1.64 18.55
N LEU A 237 -2.10 0.72 17.82
CA LEU A 237 -2.42 0.44 16.42
C LEU A 237 -3.85 -0.09 16.31
N THR A 238 -4.20 -1.07 17.13
CA THR A 238 -5.56 -1.64 17.18
C THR A 238 -6.62 -0.57 17.48
N ASP A 239 -6.33 0.33 18.42
CA ASP A 239 -7.28 1.37 18.86
C ASP A 239 -7.43 2.51 17.83
N LYS A 240 -6.36 2.86 17.10
CA LYS A 240 -6.32 4.01 16.18
C LYS A 240 -6.49 3.65 14.71
N SER A 241 -6.40 2.36 14.35
CA SER A 241 -6.39 1.89 12.96
C SER A 241 -7.55 2.47 12.14
N ILE A 242 -7.26 2.85 10.89
CA ILE A 242 -8.29 3.32 9.95
C ILE A 242 -9.31 2.22 9.64
N TYR A 243 -8.92 0.95 9.82
CA TYR A 243 -9.77 -0.22 9.60
C TYR A 243 -10.71 -0.54 10.77
N LYS A 244 -10.62 0.17 11.91
CA LYS A 244 -11.52 0.00 13.08
C LYS A 244 -11.58 -1.48 13.50
N GLU A 245 -12.78 -2.03 13.73
CA GLU A 245 -12.94 -3.44 14.13
C GLU A 245 -12.38 -4.45 13.10
N ASN A 246 -12.26 -4.07 11.82
CA ASN A 246 -11.67 -4.94 10.80
C ASN A 246 -10.17 -5.18 11.03
N ILE A 247 -9.47 -4.35 11.82
CA ILE A 247 -8.06 -4.60 12.13
C ILE A 247 -7.84 -5.93 12.87
N LYS A 248 -8.79 -6.30 13.74
CA LYS A 248 -8.76 -7.59 14.46
C LYS A 248 -8.95 -8.76 13.51
N LEU A 249 -9.83 -8.61 12.52
CA LEU A 249 -10.01 -9.60 11.45
C LEU A 249 -8.73 -9.75 10.63
N ILE A 250 -8.08 -8.63 10.28
CA ILE A 250 -6.81 -8.63 9.54
C ILE A 250 -5.73 -9.38 10.32
N PHE A 251 -5.59 -9.11 11.62
CA PHE A 251 -4.59 -9.79 12.46
C PHE A 251 -4.91 -11.27 12.70
N ASN A 252 -6.18 -11.65 12.81
CA ASN A 252 -6.53 -13.05 13.07
C ASN A 252 -6.49 -13.95 11.82
N ASN A 253 -6.39 -13.37 10.61
CA ASN A 253 -6.35 -14.10 9.35
C ASN A 253 -4.97 -13.94 8.68
N SER A 254 -4.22 -15.04 8.55
CA SER A 254 -2.85 -15.03 8.00
C SER A 254 -2.78 -14.46 6.57
N ASP A 255 -3.76 -14.73 5.70
CA ASP A 255 -3.77 -14.24 4.31
C ASP A 255 -4.00 -12.72 4.25
N LEU A 256 -4.89 -12.21 5.11
CA LEU A 256 -5.17 -10.78 5.23
C LEU A 256 -4.00 -10.06 5.87
N PHE A 257 -3.43 -10.61 6.94
CA PHE A 257 -2.25 -10.07 7.59
C PHE A 257 -1.07 -9.98 6.61
N THR A 258 -0.83 -11.02 5.81
CA THR A 258 0.23 -11.02 4.78
C THR A 258 0.06 -9.87 3.80
N ARG A 259 -1.18 -9.57 3.37
CA ARG A 259 -1.47 -8.44 2.47
C ARG A 259 -1.33 -7.08 3.16
N TYR A 260 -1.79 -6.98 4.40
CA TYR A 260 -1.66 -5.76 5.21
C TYR A 260 -0.19 -5.43 5.44
N TYR A 261 0.58 -6.44 5.85
CA TYR A 261 2.00 -6.34 6.15
C TYR A 261 2.81 -5.97 4.91
N HIS A 262 2.50 -6.57 3.76
CA HIS A 262 3.08 -6.18 2.47
C HIS A 262 2.97 -4.67 2.22
N ASP A 263 1.78 -4.09 2.42
CA ASP A 263 1.56 -2.66 2.20
C ASP A 263 2.36 -1.79 3.18
N GLN A 264 2.38 -2.18 4.46
CA GLN A 264 3.13 -1.42 5.48
C GLN A 264 4.65 -1.49 5.23
N VAL A 265 5.15 -2.63 4.75
CA VAL A 265 6.55 -2.79 4.36
C VAL A 265 6.87 -1.95 3.12
N ALA A 266 6.02 -1.97 2.08
CA ALA A 266 6.24 -1.16 0.87
C ALA A 266 6.34 0.34 1.19
N LEU A 267 5.49 0.82 2.11
CA LEU A 267 5.51 2.21 2.56
C LEU A 267 6.73 2.53 3.44
N ALA A 268 7.20 1.56 4.23
CA ALA A 268 8.45 1.68 4.97
C ALA A 268 9.69 1.72 4.08
N GLN A 269 9.71 0.95 2.99
CA GLN A 269 10.76 1.01 1.99
C GLN A 269 10.82 2.40 1.32
N ASP A 270 9.66 2.98 0.98
CA ASP A 270 9.60 4.34 0.41
C ASP A 270 10.14 5.40 1.39
N GLU A 271 9.74 5.32 2.68
CA GLU A 271 10.27 6.19 3.74
C GLU A 271 11.79 6.05 3.92
N ALA A 272 12.30 4.81 3.90
CA ALA A 272 13.72 4.51 4.01
C ALA A 272 14.53 4.92 2.76
N LYS A 273 13.84 5.22 1.65
CA LYS A 273 14.37 5.46 0.29
C LYS A 273 15.09 4.24 -0.31
N VAL A 274 14.55 3.06 -0.01
CA VAL A 274 15.00 1.77 -0.54
C VAL A 274 14.04 1.36 -1.64
N TYR A 275 14.50 1.39 -2.91
CA TYR A 275 13.63 1.26 -4.08
C TYR A 275 13.92 0.04 -4.94
N GLN A 276 15.09 -0.56 -4.81
CA GLN A 276 15.49 -1.68 -5.66
C GLN A 276 15.11 -3.02 -5.04
N LEU A 277 15.10 -3.12 -3.71
CA LEU A 277 14.72 -4.36 -3.04
C LEU A 277 13.24 -4.72 -3.25
N PRO A 278 12.92 -5.94 -3.71
CA PRO A 278 11.53 -6.38 -3.80
C PRO A 278 10.85 -6.42 -2.43
N THR A 279 9.63 -5.86 -2.33
CA THR A 279 8.83 -5.90 -1.10
C THR A 279 8.58 -7.32 -0.60
N SER A 280 8.42 -8.29 -1.52
CA SER A 280 8.24 -9.70 -1.18
C SER A 280 9.46 -10.31 -0.48
N PHE A 281 10.67 -9.88 -0.85
CA PHE A 281 11.90 -10.31 -0.19
C PHE A 281 11.94 -9.77 1.24
N VAL A 282 11.67 -8.48 1.42
CA VAL A 282 11.65 -7.84 2.75
C VAL A 282 10.58 -8.45 3.65
N GLN A 283 9.37 -8.66 3.12
CA GLN A 283 8.30 -9.32 3.85
C GLN A 283 8.75 -10.69 4.34
N ARG A 284 9.33 -11.53 3.47
CA ARG A 284 9.84 -12.84 3.85
C ARG A 284 10.94 -12.74 4.90
N LEU A 285 11.86 -11.79 4.78
CA LEU A 285 12.91 -11.56 5.77
C LEU A 285 12.33 -11.29 7.16
N LEU A 286 11.20 -10.61 7.26
CA LEU A 286 10.60 -10.23 8.54
C LEU A 286 9.58 -11.25 9.08
N THR A 287 9.00 -12.11 8.23
CA THR A 287 7.90 -13.02 8.63
C THR A 287 8.24 -14.50 8.57
N LEU A 288 9.38 -14.93 8.03
CA LEU A 288 9.67 -16.37 7.86
C LEU A 288 9.95 -17.10 9.17
N ASN A 289 10.35 -16.38 10.23
CA ASN A 289 10.58 -16.99 11.53
C ASN A 289 9.25 -17.47 12.16
N PRO A 290 9.03 -18.79 12.29
CA PRO A 290 7.74 -19.35 12.74
C PRO A 290 7.48 -19.13 14.23
N THR A 291 8.50 -18.82 15.03
CA THR A 291 8.33 -18.59 16.47
C THR A 291 7.83 -17.18 16.78
N ARG A 292 7.79 -16.29 15.77
CA ARG A 292 7.36 -14.90 15.94
C ARG A 292 5.84 -14.77 15.96
N SER A 293 5.34 -14.12 17.01
CA SER A 293 3.97 -13.62 17.05
C SER A 293 3.77 -12.47 16.04
N ILE A 294 2.51 -12.13 15.76
CA ILE A 294 2.17 -10.96 14.92
C ILE A 294 2.75 -9.67 15.49
N THR A 295 2.74 -9.51 16.81
CA THR A 295 3.35 -8.37 17.49
C THR A 295 4.86 -8.30 17.19
N ASN A 296 5.56 -9.44 17.25
CA ASN A 296 6.99 -9.51 16.96
C ASN A 296 7.27 -9.21 15.48
N GLN A 297 6.42 -9.68 14.56
CA GLN A 297 6.53 -9.36 13.13
C GLN A 297 6.32 -7.86 12.86
N LEU A 298 5.41 -7.20 13.58
CA LEU A 298 5.19 -5.75 13.46
C LEU A 298 6.21 -4.90 14.23
N GLN A 299 7.00 -5.48 15.13
CA GLN A 299 7.92 -4.76 16.00
C GLN A 299 8.91 -3.88 15.22
N HIS A 300 9.53 -4.43 14.16
CA HIS A 300 10.43 -3.68 13.28
C HIS A 300 9.73 -2.53 12.53
N LEU A 301 8.42 -2.61 12.34
CA LEU A 301 7.63 -1.51 11.76
C LEU A 301 7.13 -0.54 12.82
N LEU A 302 7.04 -0.89 14.10
CA LEU A 302 6.43 -0.05 15.14
C LEU A 302 7.45 0.65 16.03
N ILE A 303 8.60 0.03 16.27
CA ILE A 303 9.57 0.48 17.28
C ILE A 303 10.98 0.44 16.68
N ASP A 304 11.39 -0.72 16.16
CA ASP A 304 12.76 -0.95 15.67
C ASP A 304 12.93 -0.56 14.19
N HIS A 305 12.27 0.53 13.78
CA HIS A 305 12.25 0.97 12.38
C HIS A 305 13.59 1.52 11.89
N VAL A 306 14.42 2.06 12.81
CA VAL A 306 15.77 2.53 12.47
C VAL A 306 16.64 1.34 12.08
N GLU A 307 16.65 0.30 12.91
CA GLU A 307 17.34 -0.97 12.62
C GLU A 307 16.82 -1.59 11.32
N LEU A 308 15.50 -1.62 11.13
CA LEU A 308 14.91 -2.07 9.87
C LEU A 308 15.48 -1.30 8.67
N PHE A 309 15.51 0.03 8.72
CA PHE A 309 16.00 0.85 7.62
C PHE A 309 17.48 0.60 7.32
N GLU A 310 18.30 0.35 8.33
CA GLU A 310 19.70 -0.02 8.18
C GLU A 310 19.85 -1.39 7.51
N ILE A 311 19.12 -2.40 7.98
CA ILE A 311 19.08 -3.74 7.38
C ILE A 311 18.71 -3.64 5.88
N LEU A 312 17.63 -2.91 5.57
CA LEU A 312 17.18 -2.75 4.19
C LEU A 312 18.22 -2.06 3.30
N ARG A 313 18.91 -1.04 3.81
CA ARG A 313 19.97 -0.37 3.06
C ARG A 313 21.16 -1.29 2.81
N ILE A 314 21.55 -2.10 3.79
CA ILE A 314 22.65 -3.08 3.64
C ILE A 314 22.31 -4.08 2.53
N PHE A 315 21.08 -4.63 2.54
CA PHE A 315 20.64 -5.54 1.47
C PHE A 315 20.58 -4.86 0.10
N GLU A 316 20.11 -3.61 0.01
CA GLU A 316 20.04 -2.88 -1.26
C GLU A 316 21.42 -2.60 -1.84
N ILE A 317 22.35 -2.13 -1.02
CA ILE A 317 23.74 -1.86 -1.42
C ILE A 317 24.43 -3.16 -1.86
N SER A 318 24.20 -4.26 -1.12
CA SER A 318 24.76 -5.56 -1.45
C SER A 318 24.17 -6.12 -2.75
N MET A 319 22.89 -5.89 -3.01
CA MET A 319 22.24 -6.28 -4.26
C MET A 319 22.85 -5.57 -5.47
N GLN A 320 23.24 -4.30 -5.34
CA GLN A 320 23.94 -3.56 -6.41
C GLN A 320 25.33 -4.13 -6.72
N LEU A 321 25.98 -4.77 -5.76
CA LEU A 321 27.28 -5.42 -5.95
C LEU A 321 27.15 -6.83 -6.52
N VAL A 322 26.27 -7.63 -5.94
CA VAL A 322 26.15 -9.07 -6.24
C VAL A 322 25.28 -9.32 -7.47
N GLY A 323 24.37 -8.41 -7.78
CA GLY A 323 23.30 -8.60 -8.76
C GLY A 323 22.03 -9.14 -8.12
N GLU A 324 20.88 -8.65 -8.62
CA GLU A 324 19.55 -8.97 -8.12
C GLU A 324 19.27 -10.48 -8.14
N ASP A 325 19.43 -11.12 -9.30
CA ASP A 325 19.12 -12.55 -9.45
C ASP A 325 19.97 -13.43 -8.52
N THR A 326 21.27 -13.13 -8.40
CA THR A 326 22.18 -13.90 -7.55
C THR A 326 21.84 -13.76 -6.07
N LEU A 327 21.54 -12.54 -5.61
CA LEU A 327 21.15 -12.30 -4.22
C LEU A 327 19.80 -12.96 -3.93
N LEU A 328 18.79 -12.69 -4.76
CA LEU A 328 17.45 -13.22 -4.55
C LEU A 328 17.44 -14.74 -4.57
N ASN A 329 18.13 -15.40 -5.51
CA ASN A 329 18.21 -16.86 -5.54
C ASN A 329 18.93 -17.41 -4.30
N ALA A 330 20.05 -16.80 -3.90
CA ALA A 330 20.81 -17.24 -2.75
C ALA A 330 19.99 -17.24 -1.46
N PHE A 331 19.07 -16.30 -1.27
CA PHE A 331 18.25 -16.20 -0.06
C PHE A 331 16.84 -16.81 -0.23
N ASN A 332 16.30 -16.86 -1.45
CA ASN A 332 14.98 -17.44 -1.68
C ASN A 332 14.96 -18.95 -1.56
N GLU A 333 16.08 -19.63 -1.81
CA GLU A 333 16.20 -21.08 -1.66
C GLU A 333 16.32 -21.51 -0.19
N ARG A 334 16.51 -20.57 0.75
CA ARG A 334 16.74 -20.88 2.16
C ARG A 334 15.47 -20.81 2.98
N SER A 335 15.27 -21.85 3.78
CA SER A 335 14.25 -21.90 4.81
C SER A 335 14.88 -22.30 6.14
N ILE A 336 14.19 -22.00 7.23
CA ILE A 336 14.48 -22.58 8.53
C ILE A 336 14.18 -24.07 8.42
N GLN A 337 15.15 -24.91 8.76
CA GLN A 337 14.96 -26.36 8.76
C GLN A 337 14.49 -26.80 10.15
N ASN A 338 13.61 -27.78 10.22
CA ASN A 338 13.15 -28.31 11.49
C ASN A 338 14.00 -29.53 11.85
N TYR A 339 14.54 -29.55 13.06
CA TYR A 339 15.22 -30.71 13.60
C TYR A 339 14.21 -31.69 14.19
N THR A 340 14.35 -32.96 13.82
CA THR A 340 13.68 -34.09 14.46
C THR A 340 14.75 -35.08 14.88
N SER A 341 14.63 -35.65 16.08
CA SER A 341 15.66 -36.49 16.74
C SER A 341 16.11 -37.70 15.93
N ASP A 342 15.37 -38.07 14.88
CA ASP A 342 15.68 -39.19 13.98
C ASP A 342 16.50 -38.78 12.74
N GLN A 343 16.86 -37.50 12.55
CA GLN A 343 17.49 -37.01 11.31
C GLN A 343 18.72 -36.12 11.56
N SER A 344 19.84 -36.46 10.89
CA SER A 344 20.99 -35.56 10.79
C SER A 344 20.73 -34.48 9.75
N ILE A 345 21.02 -33.22 10.08
CA ILE A 345 20.88 -32.10 9.15
C ILE A 345 22.25 -31.74 8.59
N ILE A 346 22.35 -31.74 7.25
CA ILE A 346 23.57 -31.33 6.54
C ILE A 346 23.46 -29.84 6.23
N GLY A 347 24.42 -29.07 6.74
CA GLY A 347 24.57 -27.65 6.48
C GLY A 347 24.84 -27.35 5.01
N HIS A 348 24.49 -26.15 4.56
CA HIS A 348 24.75 -25.74 3.19
C HIS A 348 26.27 -25.61 2.92
N HIS A 349 26.70 -25.77 1.67
CA HIS A 349 28.13 -25.79 1.34
C HIS A 349 28.84 -24.43 1.46
N ILE A 350 28.10 -23.33 1.27
CA ILE A 350 28.63 -21.94 1.34
C ILE A 350 28.08 -21.17 2.55
N PHE A 351 26.95 -21.59 3.12
CA PHE A 351 26.15 -20.74 3.97
C PHE A 351 25.80 -21.39 5.29
N TYR A 352 25.60 -20.56 6.30
CA TYR A 352 25.03 -20.99 7.56
C TYR A 352 23.58 -21.43 7.38
N THR A 353 23.24 -22.58 7.95
CA THR A 353 21.88 -23.13 7.97
C THR A 353 21.27 -22.92 9.35
N LEU A 354 20.17 -22.16 9.41
CA LEU A 354 19.39 -22.00 10.64
C LEU A 354 18.44 -23.18 10.81
N VAL A 355 18.46 -23.78 12.00
CA VAL A 355 17.65 -24.93 12.37
C VAL A 355 16.81 -24.59 13.61
N LEU A 356 15.52 -24.91 13.56
CA LEU A 356 14.60 -24.84 14.70
C LEU A 356 14.53 -26.21 15.37
N ILE A 357 14.81 -26.25 16.67
CA ILE A 357 14.64 -27.43 17.50
C ILE A 357 13.23 -27.36 18.11
N GLU A 358 12.29 -28.14 17.56
CA GLU A 358 10.86 -28.01 17.90
C GLU A 358 10.57 -28.29 19.39
N GLU A 359 11.29 -29.22 20.01
CA GLU A 359 11.05 -29.64 21.40
C GLU A 359 11.39 -28.54 22.43
N SER A 360 12.47 -27.80 22.18
CA SER A 360 12.97 -26.75 23.08
C SER A 360 12.62 -25.33 22.60
N ASN A 361 12.04 -25.20 21.40
CA ASN A 361 11.78 -23.94 20.71
C ASN A 361 13.04 -23.04 20.66
N SER A 362 14.21 -23.66 20.52
CA SER A 362 15.51 -22.99 20.40
C SER A 362 16.06 -23.12 18.99
N PHE A 363 17.09 -22.34 18.68
CA PHE A 363 17.73 -22.35 17.38
C PHE A 363 19.15 -22.93 17.46
N ALA A 364 19.54 -23.64 16.39
CA ALA A 364 20.91 -24.03 16.13
C ALA A 364 21.38 -23.44 14.80
N LEU A 365 22.66 -23.08 14.71
CA LEU A 365 23.25 -22.47 13.53
C LEU A 365 24.38 -23.34 13.00
N ILE A 366 24.08 -24.15 11.99
CA ILE A 366 25.03 -25.09 11.40
C ILE A 366 25.99 -24.33 10.48
N PRO A 367 27.31 -24.38 10.72
CA PRO A 367 28.29 -23.77 9.83
C PRO A 367 28.32 -24.41 8.43
N PRO A 368 28.87 -23.72 7.42
CA PRO A 368 29.02 -24.29 6.09
C PRO A 368 29.79 -25.62 6.11
N ASN A 369 29.31 -26.63 5.37
CA ASN A 369 29.89 -27.98 5.29
C ASN A 369 29.93 -28.76 6.63
N ALA A 370 29.24 -28.30 7.67
CA ALA A 370 29.06 -29.07 8.89
C ALA A 370 27.77 -29.89 8.84
N THR A 371 27.71 -30.94 9.66
CA THR A 371 26.51 -31.75 9.86
C THR A 371 26.17 -31.73 11.33
N MET A 372 24.92 -31.49 11.66
CA MET A 372 24.37 -31.60 13.01
C MET A 372 23.79 -32.99 13.20
N ALA A 373 24.21 -33.69 14.26
CA ALA A 373 23.72 -35.03 14.60
C ALA A 373 23.04 -35.08 15.97
N ASN A 374 23.15 -34.03 16.78
CA ASN A 374 22.53 -33.92 18.10
C ASN A 374 21.96 -32.50 18.31
N GLU A 375 20.91 -32.39 19.12
CA GLU A 375 20.20 -31.14 19.41
C GLU A 375 21.04 -30.11 20.20
N ASP A 376 21.99 -30.58 21.02
CA ASP A 376 22.89 -29.71 21.78
C ASP A 376 24.05 -29.15 20.94
N GLU A 377 24.21 -29.60 19.69
CA GLU A 377 25.26 -29.11 18.80
C GLU A 377 24.85 -27.77 18.16
N PHE A 378 25.80 -26.83 18.12
CA PHE A 378 25.64 -25.54 17.44
C PHE A 378 24.51 -24.65 17.97
N THR A 379 24.19 -24.73 19.27
CA THR A 379 23.23 -23.83 19.92
C THR A 379 23.49 -22.37 19.54
N PHE A 380 22.46 -21.70 19.06
CA PHE A 380 22.55 -20.33 18.58
C PHE A 380 21.84 -19.38 19.55
N GLU A 381 22.64 -18.65 20.31
CA GLU A 381 22.17 -17.60 21.22
C GLU A 381 22.31 -16.25 20.53
N CYS A 382 21.18 -15.61 20.24
CA CYS A 382 21.15 -14.27 19.65
C CYS A 382 20.20 -13.35 20.42
N ASN A 383 20.49 -12.04 20.39
CA ASN A 383 19.66 -11.04 21.05
C ASN A 383 18.56 -10.51 20.12
N GLY A 384 18.74 -10.59 18.79
CA GLY A 384 17.79 -10.17 17.77
C GLY A 384 16.99 -11.34 17.19
N ASP A 385 16.45 -11.17 15.98
CA ASP A 385 15.79 -12.27 15.26
C ASP A 385 16.84 -13.25 14.70
N PRO A 386 16.81 -14.53 15.11
CA PRO A 386 17.76 -15.54 14.61
C PRO A 386 17.79 -15.64 13.08
N TRP A 387 16.63 -15.48 12.43
CA TRP A 387 16.51 -15.53 10.98
C TRP A 387 17.16 -14.31 10.33
N ILE A 388 16.87 -13.10 10.81
CA ILE A 388 17.46 -11.88 10.25
C ILE A 388 18.97 -11.89 10.44
N GLU A 389 19.45 -12.22 11.64
CA GLU A 389 20.88 -12.30 11.94
C GLU A 389 21.58 -13.33 11.04
N THR A 390 21.00 -14.52 10.88
CA THR A 390 21.54 -15.54 9.97
C THR A 390 21.60 -15.04 8.52
N ASN A 391 20.59 -14.29 8.06
CA ASN A 391 20.60 -13.72 6.71
C ASN A 391 21.68 -12.64 6.55
N LEU A 392 21.93 -11.83 7.57
CA LEU A 392 23.02 -10.85 7.57
C LEU A 392 24.40 -11.52 7.59
N MET A 393 24.60 -12.55 8.42
CA MET A 393 25.84 -13.35 8.42
C MET A 393 26.09 -13.96 7.04
N ASN A 394 25.04 -14.53 6.45
CA ASN A 394 25.11 -15.13 5.13
C ASN A 394 25.31 -14.12 3.99
N LEU A 395 24.86 -12.87 4.18
CA LEU A 395 25.15 -11.79 3.26
C LEU A 395 26.63 -11.44 3.29
N ILE A 396 27.25 -11.43 4.47
CA ILE A 396 28.69 -11.25 4.62
C ILE A 396 29.43 -12.38 3.88
N GLU A 397 29.06 -13.65 4.11
CA GLU A 397 29.64 -14.80 3.40
C GLU A 397 29.52 -14.68 1.87
N LEU A 398 28.36 -14.23 1.38
CA LEU A 398 28.15 -14.01 -0.05
C LEU A 398 29.06 -12.91 -0.60
N LEU A 399 29.15 -11.80 0.11
CA LEU A 399 29.98 -10.66 -0.29
C LEU A 399 31.46 -11.05 -0.33
N VAL A 400 31.98 -11.77 0.67
CA VAL A 400 33.39 -12.19 0.71
C VAL A 400 33.69 -13.43 -0.14
N SER A 401 32.68 -13.98 -0.83
CA SER A 401 32.87 -15.18 -1.64
C SER A 401 33.84 -14.93 -2.80
N PRO A 402 34.70 -15.91 -3.17
CA PRO A 402 35.65 -15.75 -4.27
C PRO A 402 34.98 -15.40 -5.60
N THR A 403 33.76 -15.88 -5.83
CA THR A 403 32.97 -15.61 -7.04
C THR A 403 32.61 -14.14 -7.17
N ILE A 404 32.21 -13.49 -6.06
CA ILE A 404 31.86 -12.07 -6.06
C ILE A 404 33.12 -11.19 -6.08
N ILE A 405 34.14 -11.54 -5.30
CA ILE A 405 35.39 -10.79 -5.30
C ILE A 405 36.05 -10.80 -6.69
N SER A 406 36.02 -11.94 -7.39
CA SER A 406 36.61 -12.05 -8.73
C SER A 406 35.78 -11.43 -9.85
N SER A 407 34.48 -11.21 -9.65
CA SER A 407 33.62 -10.57 -10.65
C SER A 407 33.69 -9.03 -10.61
N ILE A 408 34.23 -8.47 -9.54
CA ILE A 408 34.31 -7.01 -9.35
C ILE A 408 35.58 -6.45 -10.00
N ASN A 409 35.37 -5.75 -11.12
CA ASN A 409 36.46 -5.15 -11.92
C ASN A 409 36.96 -3.80 -11.37
N ASN A 410 36.36 -3.27 -10.30
CA ASN A 410 36.71 -1.97 -9.72
C ASN A 410 36.86 -2.06 -8.20
N ILE A 411 38.11 -2.01 -7.72
CA ILE A 411 38.44 -2.12 -6.30
C ILE A 411 37.94 -0.91 -5.47
N GLU A 412 37.80 0.27 -6.07
CA GLU A 412 37.21 1.44 -5.40
C GLU A 412 35.70 1.25 -5.19
N GLN A 413 35.01 0.62 -6.15
CA GLN A 413 33.59 0.28 -5.99
C GLN A 413 33.40 -0.73 -4.86
N LEU A 414 34.29 -1.72 -4.80
CA LEU A 414 34.34 -2.71 -3.73
C LEU A 414 34.53 -2.04 -2.36
N ILE A 415 35.60 -1.26 -2.18
CA ILE A 415 35.92 -0.56 -0.93
C ILE A 415 34.80 0.41 -0.53
N ASN A 416 34.24 1.18 -1.47
CA ASN A 416 33.16 2.11 -1.18
C ASN A 416 31.88 1.41 -0.74
N CYS A 417 31.53 0.27 -1.34
CA CYS A 417 30.34 -0.47 -0.92
C CYS A 417 30.55 -1.19 0.41
N TYR A 418 31.71 -1.80 0.67
CA TYR A 418 32.00 -2.37 1.99
C TYR A 418 32.03 -1.30 3.09
N ASN A 419 32.59 -0.12 2.82
CA ASN A 419 32.57 1.00 3.76
C ASN A 419 31.13 1.46 4.06
N ARG A 420 30.22 1.39 3.08
CA ARG A 420 28.79 1.72 3.27
C ARG A 420 28.00 0.66 4.03
N VAL A 421 28.52 -0.56 4.13
CA VAL A 421 27.93 -1.64 4.94
C VAL A 421 28.44 -1.59 6.38
N ILE A 422 29.64 -1.05 6.60
CA ILE A 422 30.28 -0.94 7.93
C ILE A 422 29.88 0.35 8.68
N GLN A 423 29.54 1.42 7.96
CA GLN A 423 29.02 2.68 8.52
C GLN A 423 27.52 2.60 8.78
#